data_AF-A0A1G6ATG7-F1
#
_entry.id   AF-A0A1G6ATG7-F1
#
_cell.length_a   1.000
_cell.length_b   1.000
_cell.length_c   1.000
_cell.angle_alpha   90.00
_cell.angle_beta   90.00
_cell.angle_gamma   90.00
#
_symmetry.space_group_name_H-M   'P 1'
#
loop_
_entity.id
_entity.type
_entity.pdbx_description
1 polymer ?
#
loop_
_entity_poly.entity_id
_entity_poly.type
_entity_poly.pdbx_seq_one_letter_code
_entity_poly.pdbx_strand_id
1 'polypeptide(L)'
;MRKRSALGSVIFAMAALATMPLTAAEASLICTNAGNRYQVGDYACLPGCHGRQRYARCDALSQNASWTYVSDVCPMAMFTPETPDGVTVAPVTTAMSPIPYDITSCAIDPEIEARLPG
;
A
#
# COMPACT_ATOMS: atom_id res chain seq x y z
N MET A 1 -7.54 56.27 68.55
CA MET A 1 -6.58 56.07 67.43
C MET A 1 -6.60 54.59 67.05
N ARG A 2 -6.55 54.15 65.78
CA ARG A 2 -6.68 54.77 64.44
C ARG A 2 -7.51 53.76 63.60
N LYS A 3 -8.34 54.06 62.60
CA LYS A 3 -8.83 55.28 61.91
C LYS A 3 -10.20 54.91 61.29
N ARG A 4 -10.84 55.80 60.50
CA ARG A 4 -11.76 55.41 59.41
C ARG A 4 -11.11 55.76 58.07
N SER A 5 -11.06 54.83 57.12
CA SER A 5 -10.64 55.08 55.74
C SER A 5 -11.64 54.43 54.79
N ALA A 6 -12.34 55.26 54.03
CA ALA A 6 -12.99 54.87 52.79
C ALA A 6 -11.94 54.73 51.66
N LEU A 7 -12.41 54.57 50.42
CA LEU A 7 -11.69 54.21 49.17
C LEU A 7 -11.62 52.68 48.97
N GLY A 8 -12.05 52.13 47.83
CA GLY A 8 -12.70 52.80 46.68
C GLY A 8 -13.29 51.75 45.73
N SER A 9 -14.35 52.11 45.00
CA SER A 9 -14.95 51.23 43.99
C SER A 9 -14.00 51.07 42.81
N VAL A 10 -13.63 49.83 42.48
CA VAL A 10 -12.92 49.48 41.24
C VAL A 10 -13.77 48.46 40.52
N ILE A 11 -14.61 48.95 39.61
CA ILE A 11 -15.41 48.10 38.72
C ILE A 11 -14.47 47.48 37.70
N PHE A 12 -14.15 46.19 37.87
CA PHE A 12 -13.38 45.43 36.89
C PHE A 12 -14.22 45.19 35.64
N ALA A 13 -13.93 45.94 34.58
CA ALA A 13 -14.43 45.65 33.24
C ALA A 13 -13.71 44.39 32.70
N MET A 14 -14.28 43.22 32.98
CA MET A 14 -13.81 41.94 32.43
C MET A 14 -14.03 41.94 30.92
N ALA A 15 -12.95 42.12 30.15
CA ALA A 15 -12.97 42.00 28.70
C ALA A 15 -13.33 40.56 28.32
N ALA A 16 -14.45 40.38 27.62
CA ALA A 16 -14.89 39.10 27.11
C ALA A 16 -13.96 38.65 25.97
N LEU A 17 -12.91 37.91 26.31
CA LEU A 17 -12.08 37.19 25.35
C LEU A 17 -12.96 36.13 24.66
N ALA A 18 -13.36 36.41 23.42
CA ALA A 18 -14.11 35.49 22.60
C ALA A 18 -13.26 34.25 22.30
N THR A 19 -13.50 33.17 23.04
CA THR A 19 -12.89 31.86 22.80
C THR A 19 -13.47 31.25 21.54
N MET A 20 -12.93 31.61 20.37
CA MET A 20 -13.21 30.87 19.15
C MET A 20 -12.64 29.45 19.29
N PRO A 21 -13.45 28.40 19.06
CA PRO A 21 -12.93 27.04 19.03
C PRO A 21 -12.03 26.91 17.81
N LEU A 22 -10.71 26.92 18.04
CA LEU A 22 -9.75 26.51 17.03
C LEU A 22 -9.94 25.01 16.79
N THR A 23 -10.79 24.67 15.83
CA THR A 23 -10.89 23.30 15.31
C THR A 23 -9.60 23.00 14.58
N ALA A 24 -8.59 22.56 15.34
CA ALA A 24 -7.40 21.95 14.81
C ALA A 24 -7.87 20.72 14.02
N ALA A 25 -7.93 20.85 12.69
CA ALA A 25 -8.05 19.71 11.82
C ALA A 25 -6.85 18.81 12.14
N GLU A 26 -7.13 17.65 12.72
CA GLU A 26 -6.16 16.60 12.97
C GLU A 26 -5.59 16.15 11.63
N ALA A 27 -4.51 16.82 11.21
CA ALA A 27 -3.79 16.51 10.00
C ALA A 27 -3.18 15.12 10.18
N SER A 28 -3.93 14.10 9.75
CA SER A 28 -3.50 12.70 9.84
C SER A 28 -2.15 12.56 9.15
N LEU A 29 -1.10 12.35 9.94
CA LEU A 29 0.27 12.19 9.47
C LEU A 29 0.31 10.88 8.67
N ILE A 30 0.35 11.01 7.34
CA ILE A 30 0.30 9.87 6.41
C ILE A 30 1.47 9.91 5.44
N CYS A 31 2.08 8.76 5.21
CA CYS A 31 2.97 8.55 4.08
C CYS A 31 2.16 8.02 2.89
N THR A 32 2.64 8.30 1.68
CA THR A 32 2.04 7.76 0.45
C THR A 32 3.07 7.01 -0.39
N ASN A 33 2.61 5.93 -1.03
CA ASN A 33 3.38 5.20 -2.04
C ASN A 33 2.44 4.54 -3.05
N ALA A 34 2.71 4.72 -4.35
CA ALA A 34 1.94 4.12 -5.45
C ALA A 34 0.40 4.30 -5.31
N GLY A 35 -0.05 5.46 -4.81
CA GLY A 35 -1.47 5.76 -4.56
C GLY A 35 -2.03 5.27 -3.22
N ASN A 36 -1.32 4.38 -2.52
CA ASN A 36 -1.70 3.88 -1.20
C ASN A 36 -1.33 4.88 -0.09
N ARG A 37 -2.11 4.88 0.99
CA ARG A 37 -1.90 5.68 2.21
C ARG A 37 -1.45 4.76 3.35
N TYR A 38 -0.45 5.21 4.08
CA TYR A 38 0.18 4.50 5.20
C TYR A 38 0.19 5.41 6.43
N GLN A 39 -0.22 4.89 7.58
CA GLN A 39 -0.19 5.59 8.85
C GLN A 39 1.23 5.63 9.44
N VAL A 40 1.49 6.55 10.36
CA VAL A 40 2.72 6.52 11.17
C VAL A 40 2.82 5.18 11.89
N GLY A 41 3.94 4.48 11.69
CA GLY A 41 4.18 3.13 12.18
C GLY A 41 4.10 2.04 11.12
N ASP A 42 3.37 2.26 10.02
CA ASP A 42 3.27 1.31 8.91
C ASP A 42 4.59 1.16 8.17
N TYR A 43 4.73 0.04 7.46
CA TYR A 43 5.89 -0.26 6.63
C TYR A 43 5.46 -0.50 5.18
N ALA A 44 6.33 -0.10 4.24
CA ALA A 44 6.12 -0.31 2.81
C ALA A 44 7.44 -0.60 2.10
N CYS A 45 7.35 -1.30 0.98
CA CYS A 45 8.45 -1.38 0.02
C CYS A 45 8.29 -0.32 -1.06
N LEU A 46 9.23 0.62 -1.06
CA LEU A 46 9.25 1.76 -1.96
C LEU A 46 10.12 1.43 -3.18
N PRO A 47 9.76 1.88 -4.39
CA PRO A 47 10.65 1.79 -5.53
C PRO A 47 11.89 2.66 -5.32
N GLY A 48 13.05 2.12 -5.69
CA GLY A 48 14.34 2.80 -5.72
C GLY A 48 14.93 2.85 -7.13
N CYS A 49 16.09 3.49 -7.27
CA CYS A 49 16.76 3.61 -8.57
C CYS A 49 17.21 2.25 -9.11
N HIS A 50 17.15 2.10 -10.44
CA HIS A 50 17.56 0.89 -11.19
C HIS A 50 16.78 -0.38 -10.81
N GLY A 51 15.48 -0.26 -10.52
CA GLY A 51 14.61 -1.41 -10.22
C GLY A 51 14.83 -2.04 -8.84
N ARG A 52 15.74 -1.49 -8.03
CA ARG A 52 15.88 -1.85 -6.62
C ARG A 52 14.63 -1.41 -5.84
N GLN A 53 14.34 -2.10 -4.74
CA GLN A 53 13.33 -1.67 -3.78
C GLN A 53 14.01 -1.37 -2.45
N ARG A 54 13.38 -0.53 -1.63
CA ARG A 54 13.80 -0.27 -0.25
C ARG A 54 12.62 -0.44 0.69
N TYR A 55 12.81 -1.23 1.73
CA TYR A 55 11.89 -1.35 2.84
C TYR A 55 12.06 -0.14 3.76
N ALA A 56 10.93 0.53 4.04
CA ALA A 56 10.89 1.75 4.80
C ALA A 56 9.69 1.77 5.76
N ARG A 57 9.84 2.51 6.85
CA ARG A 57 8.77 2.78 7.82
C ARG A 57 8.24 4.20 7.63
N CYS A 58 6.95 4.40 7.81
CA CYS A 58 6.35 5.72 7.89
C CYS A 58 6.54 6.29 9.30
N ASP A 59 7.22 7.42 9.41
CA ASP A 59 7.51 8.09 10.68
C ASP A 59 7.01 9.54 10.69
N ALA A 60 6.62 10.01 11.89
CA ALA A 60 6.32 11.42 12.13
C ALA A 60 7.62 12.20 12.36
N LEU A 61 7.93 13.13 11.46
CA LEU A 61 9.03 14.08 11.59
C LEU A 61 8.48 15.50 11.74
N SER A 62 8.36 15.93 12.99
CA SER A 62 7.74 17.21 13.38
C SER A 62 6.27 17.30 12.93
N GLN A 63 5.95 18.11 11.94
CA GLN A 63 4.58 18.35 11.46
C GLN A 63 4.20 17.52 10.23
N ASN A 64 5.12 16.72 9.69
CA ASN A 64 4.92 15.92 8.48
C ASN A 64 5.24 14.43 8.73
N ALA A 65 4.62 13.54 7.97
CA ALA A 65 5.04 12.15 7.88
C ALA A 65 6.10 11.97 6.77
N SER A 66 7.03 11.04 6.94
CA SER A 66 8.08 10.75 5.97
C SER A 66 8.54 9.29 6.05
N TRP A 67 9.26 8.85 5.01
CA TRP A 67 9.78 7.48 4.88
C TRP A 67 11.19 7.35 5.49
N THR A 68 11.30 6.64 6.60
CA THR A 68 12.58 6.21 7.21
C THR A 68 13.05 4.90 6.58
N TYR A 69 14.29 4.86 6.10
CA TYR A 69 14.88 3.62 5.55
C TYR A 69 15.08 2.56 6.65
N VAL A 70 14.80 1.29 6.31
CA VAL A 70 15.02 0.13 7.19
C VAL A 70 16.01 -0.86 6.56
N SER A 71 15.78 -1.26 5.31
CA SER A 71 16.64 -2.21 4.58
C SER A 71 16.42 -2.13 3.06
N ASP A 72 17.39 -2.59 2.26
CA ASP A 72 17.21 -2.82 0.81
C ASP A 72 16.51 -4.16 0.49
N VAL A 73 16.21 -4.97 1.51
CA VAL A 73 15.48 -6.23 1.37
C VAL A 73 14.03 -6.04 1.78
N CYS A 74 13.11 -6.41 0.89
CA CYS A 74 11.67 -6.41 1.12
C CYS A 74 11.20 -7.75 1.72
N PRO A 75 10.39 -7.74 2.78
CA PRO A 75 9.79 -8.96 3.30
C PRO A 75 8.77 -9.50 2.30
N MET A 76 9.11 -10.60 1.64
CA MET A 76 8.14 -11.41 0.91
C MET A 76 7.35 -12.22 1.94
N ALA A 77 6.07 -11.89 2.12
CA ALA A 77 5.16 -12.76 2.85
C ALA A 77 5.07 -14.09 2.09
N MET A 78 5.72 -15.13 2.60
CA MET A 78 5.50 -16.49 2.11
C MET A 78 4.09 -16.90 2.52
N PHE A 79 3.13 -16.70 1.62
CA PHE A 79 1.88 -17.43 1.68
C PHE A 79 2.20 -18.91 1.46
N THR A 80 2.39 -19.64 2.54
CA THR A 80 2.21 -21.09 2.53
C THR A 80 0.71 -21.31 2.33
N PRO A 81 0.25 -21.82 1.17
CA PRO A 81 -1.15 -22.18 1.04
C PRO A 81 -1.44 -23.27 2.05
N GLU A 82 -2.38 -23.01 2.97
CA GLU A 82 -2.87 -24.03 3.88
C GLU A 82 -3.60 -25.08 3.04
N THR A 83 -2.95 -26.23 2.85
CA THR A 83 -3.55 -27.35 2.11
C THR A 83 -4.80 -27.80 2.87
N PRO A 84 -6.01 -27.75 2.28
CA PRO A 84 -7.21 -28.09 3.04
C PRO A 84 -7.17 -29.56 3.45
N ASP A 85 -7.37 -29.82 4.74
CA ASP A 85 -7.46 -31.17 5.26
C ASP A 85 -8.56 -31.95 4.52
N GLY A 86 -8.17 -33.05 3.87
CA GLY A 86 -9.06 -33.89 3.06
C GLY A 86 -8.93 -33.73 1.54
N VAL A 87 -8.06 -32.84 1.02
CA VAL A 87 -7.73 -32.86 -0.42
C VAL A 87 -6.81 -34.05 -0.73
N THR A 88 -7.44 -35.18 -1.09
CA THR A 88 -6.73 -36.30 -1.71
C THR A 88 -6.28 -35.89 -3.11
N VAL A 89 -5.04 -35.42 -3.23
CA VAL A 89 -4.40 -35.19 -4.53
C VAL A 89 -4.20 -36.55 -5.21
N ALA A 90 -5.14 -36.92 -6.09
CA ALA A 90 -4.98 -38.09 -6.92
C ALA A 90 -3.70 -37.94 -7.77
N PRO A 91 -2.81 -38.95 -7.81
CA PRO A 91 -1.58 -38.84 -8.59
C PRO A 91 -1.91 -38.70 -10.08
N VAL A 92 -1.39 -37.65 -10.71
CA VAL A 92 -1.52 -37.41 -12.15
C VAL A 92 -0.59 -38.39 -12.89
N THR A 93 -1.02 -39.65 -12.99
CA THR A 93 -0.23 -40.75 -13.57
C THR A 93 -0.91 -41.45 -14.75
N THR A 94 -2.08 -40.97 -15.22
CA THR A 94 -2.85 -41.72 -16.25
C THR A 94 -3.65 -40.86 -17.25
N ALA A 95 -3.33 -39.57 -17.41
CA ALA A 95 -4.08 -38.67 -18.30
C ALA A 95 -3.22 -37.81 -19.28
N MET A 96 -1.92 -38.09 -19.40
CA MET A 96 -1.11 -37.59 -20.54
C MET A 96 -1.05 -38.65 -21.65
N SER A 97 -2.21 -39.02 -22.19
CA SER A 97 -2.24 -39.65 -23.51
C SER A 97 -1.82 -38.60 -24.54
N PRO A 98 -0.91 -38.91 -25.49
CA PRO A 98 -0.75 -38.09 -26.67
C PRO A 98 -2.11 -37.93 -27.36
N ILE A 99 -2.38 -36.73 -27.87
CA ILE A 99 -3.48 -36.53 -28.83
C ILE A 99 -3.06 -37.31 -30.09
N PRO A 100 -3.83 -38.31 -30.56
CA PRO A 100 -3.52 -38.97 -31.81
C PRO A 100 -3.70 -37.94 -32.94
N TYR A 101 -2.60 -37.53 -33.56
CA TYR A 101 -2.62 -36.78 -34.80
C TYR A 101 -2.30 -37.76 -35.92
N ASP A 102 -3.29 -38.03 -36.78
CA ASP A 102 -3.04 -38.79 -38.01
C ASP A 102 -2.11 -37.98 -38.90
N ILE A 103 -0.87 -38.45 -39.06
CA ILE A 103 0.06 -37.92 -40.06
C ILE A 103 -0.41 -38.43 -41.43
N THR A 104 -1.52 -37.86 -41.90
CA THR A 104 -1.95 -37.99 -43.28
C THR A 104 -0.97 -37.19 -44.13
N SER A 105 0.12 -37.84 -44.54
CA SER A 105 1.09 -37.31 -45.50
C SER A 105 0.47 -37.31 -46.90
N CYS A 106 -0.55 -36.49 -47.09
CA CYS A 106 -1.10 -36.17 -48.41
C CYS A 106 -0.48 -34.88 -48.92
N ALA A 107 -0.40 -34.78 -50.25
CA ALA A 107 0.26 -33.69 -50.95
C ALA A 107 -0.37 -32.32 -50.63
N ILE A 108 0.36 -31.27 -51.03
CA ILE A 108 -0.11 -29.88 -50.99
C ILE A 108 -1.51 -29.81 -51.61
N ASP A 109 -2.44 -29.15 -50.91
CA ASP A 109 -3.78 -28.91 -51.43
C ASP A 109 -3.69 -28.19 -52.79
N PRO A 110 -4.39 -28.64 -53.85
CA PRO A 110 -4.30 -28.03 -55.17
C PRO A 110 -4.66 -26.52 -55.19
N GLU A 111 -5.44 -26.03 -54.21
CA GLU A 111 -5.72 -24.61 -54.03
C GLU A 111 -4.50 -23.82 -53.49
N ILE A 112 -3.61 -24.46 -52.73
CA ILE A 112 -2.34 -23.88 -52.29
C ILE A 112 -1.32 -23.89 -53.45
N GLU A 113 -1.25 -24.98 -54.22
CA GLU A 113 -0.33 -25.08 -55.37
C GLU A 113 -0.64 -24.01 -56.43
N ALA A 114 -1.92 -23.76 -56.72
CA ALA A 114 -2.38 -22.70 -57.63
C ALA A 114 -2.05 -21.25 -57.16
N ARG A 115 -1.53 -21.07 -55.93
CA ARG A 115 -1.18 -19.77 -55.35
C ARG A 115 0.33 -19.56 -55.20
N LEU A 116 1.15 -20.53 -55.58
CA LEU A 116 2.60 -20.39 -55.61
C LEU A 116 3.02 -19.70 -56.93
N PRO A 117 3.82 -18.61 -56.89
CA PRO A 117 4.44 -18.08 -58.10
C PRO A 117 5.55 -19.03 -58.58
N GLY A 118 5.52 -19.36 -59.88
CA GLY A 118 6.59 -20.08 -60.58
C GLY A 118 7.72 -19.17 -61.06
#